data_AF-A0A318VL51-F1
#
_entry.id   AF-A0A318VL51-F1
#
_cell.length_a   1.000
_cell.length_b   1.000
_cell.length_c   1.000
_cell.angle_alpha   90.00
_cell.angle_beta   90.00
_cell.angle_gamma   90.00
#
_symmetry.space_group_name_H-M   'P 1'
#
loop_
_entity.id
_entity.type
_entity.pdbx_description
1 polymer ?
#
loop_
_entity_poly.entity_id
_entity_poly.type
_entity_poly.pdbx_seq_one_letter_code
_entity_poly.pdbx_strand_id
1 'polypeptide(L)' 'MRHYRQLTQEERYQISALRGLGRSQGAIARTLGRSPGTISRELKRNGDGGCYEARTAQKRT' A
#
# COMPACT_ATOMS: atom_id res chain seq x y z
N MET A 1 -13.98 6.31 -18.19
CA MET A 1 -13.85 5.38 -17.05
C MET A 1 -12.39 5.34 -16.61
N ARG A 2 -12.07 5.71 -15.37
CA ARG A 2 -10.68 5.65 -14.87
C ARG A 2 -10.43 4.20 -14.44
N HIS A 3 -9.67 3.44 -15.23
CA HIS A 3 -9.35 2.05 -14.92
C HIS A 3 -8.69 1.98 -13.53
N TYR A 4 -9.45 1.50 -12.55
CA TYR A 4 -8.96 1.28 -11.21
C TYR A 4 -8.07 0.04 -11.24
N ARG A 5 -6.78 0.24 -11.51
CA ARG A 5 -5.80 -0.84 -11.46
C ARG A 5 -5.54 -1.15 -9.99
N GLN A 6 -6.15 -2.23 -9.51
CA GLN A 6 -5.92 -2.79 -8.19
C GLN A 6 -4.42 -2.97 -7.96
N LEU A 7 -3.97 -2.78 -6.72
CA LEU A 7 -2.60 -3.09 -6.35
C LEU A 7 -2.39 -4.60 -6.48
N THR A 8 -1.28 -5.00 -7.10
CA THR A 8 -0.91 -6.41 -7.16
C THR A 8 -0.46 -6.88 -5.78
N GLN A 9 -0.42 -8.20 -5.59
CA GLN A 9 0.10 -8.79 -4.36
C GLN A 9 1.55 -8.35 -4.08
N GLU A 10 2.39 -8.27 -5.12
CA GLU A 10 3.77 -7.77 -5.01
C GLU A 10 3.84 -6.31 -4.59
N GLU A 11 3.00 -5.44 -5.16
CA GLU A 11 2.97 -4.04 -4.76
C GLU A 11 2.59 -3.91 -3.28
N ARG A 12 1.65 -4.72 -2.79
CA ARG A 12 1.29 -4.75 -1.35
C ARG A 12 2.43 -5.23 -0.47
N TYR A 13 3.18 -6.25 -0.90
CA TYR A 13 4.38 -6.69 -0.18
C TYR A 13 5.45 -5.60 -0.13
N GLN A 14 5.69 -4.92 -1.25
CA GLN A 14 6.63 -3.79 -1.30
C GLN A 14 6.17 -2.63 -0.40
N ILE A 15 4.86 -2.31 -0.36
CA ILE A 15 4.32 -1.32 0.59
C ILE A 15 4.63 -1.73 2.03
N SER A 16 4.43 -3.00 2.40
CA SER A 16 4.69 -3.49 3.75
C SER A 16 6.16 -3.46 4.12
N ALA A 17 7.04 -3.91 3.24
CA ALA A 17 8.48 -3.83 3.44
C ALA A 17 8.93 -2.37 3.62
N LEU A 18 8.51 -1.47 2.72
CA LEU A 18 8.90 -0.06 2.80
C LEU A 18 8.33 0.66 4.01
N ARG A 19 7.12 0.29 4.47
CA ARG A 19 6.54 0.79 5.73
C ARG A 19 7.31 0.28 6.95
N GLY A 20 7.72 -0.98 6.97
CA GLY A 20 8.58 -1.53 8.03
C GLY A 20 9.94 -0.82 8.10
N LEU A 21 10.44 -0.32 6.97
CA LEU A 21 11.63 0.54 6.87
C LEU A 21 11.37 2.01 7.25
N GLY A 22 10.18 2.37 7.74
CA GLY A 22 9.84 3.74 8.14
C GLY A 22 9.63 4.72 6.98
N ARG A 23 9.48 4.24 5.73
CA ARG A 23 9.28 5.12 4.58
C ARG A 23 7.90 5.78 4.61
N SER A 24 7.85 7.06 4.23
CA SER A 24 6.60 7.79 4.08
C SER A 24 5.79 7.25 2.90
N GLN A 25 4.46 7.36 2.98
CA GLN A 25 3.54 6.95 1.91
C GLN A 25 3.86 7.62 0.56
N GLY A 26 4.37 8.85 0.57
CA GLY A 26 4.80 9.56 -0.64
C GLY A 26 6.07 8.98 -1.26
N ALA A 27 7.03 8.53 -0.43
CA ALA A 27 8.21 7.83 -0.92
C ALA A 27 7.83 6.48 -1.55
N ILE A 28 6.95 5.73 -0.88
CA ILE A 28 6.42 4.45 -1.39
C ILE A 28 5.70 4.63 -2.73
N ALA A 29 4.84 5.64 -2.83
CA ALA A 29 4.14 5.98 -4.06
C ALA A 29 5.10 6.25 -5.22
N ARG A 30 6.18 7.00 -4.99
CA ARG A 30 7.23 7.24 -5.99
C ARG A 30 7.96 5.97 -6.39
N THR A 31 8.33 5.12 -5.42
CA THR A 31 9.01 3.84 -5.69
C THR A 31 8.16 2.89 -6.54
N LEU A 32 6.84 2.87 -6.30
CA LEU A 32 5.91 2.00 -7.02
C LEU A 32 5.34 2.62 -8.30
N GLY A 33 5.67 3.88 -8.62
CA GLY A 33 5.05 4.61 -9.72
C GLY A 33 3.53 4.78 -9.54
N ARG A 34 3.05 4.81 -8.31
CA ARG A 34 1.62 4.94 -7.97
C ARG A 34 1.30 6.31 -7.42
N SER A 35 0.02 6.68 -7.46
CA SER A 35 -0.42 7.92 -6.82
C SER A 35 -0.35 7.80 -5.29
N PRO A 36 0.07 8.86 -4.57
CA PRO A 36 0.03 8.88 -3.11
C PRO A 36 -1.37 8.56 -2.55
N GLY A 37 -2.42 8.99 -3.24
CA GLY A 37 -3.81 8.68 -2.87
C GLY A 37 -4.16 7.19 -3.00
N THR A 38 -3.53 6.44 -3.91
CA THR A 38 -3.70 4.98 -4.00
C THR A 38 -3.08 4.30 -2.77
N ILE A 39 -1.84 4.68 -2.43
CA ILE A 39 -1.16 4.14 -1.25
C ILE A 39 -1.89 4.52 0.03
N SER A 40 -2.35 5.76 0.15
CA SER A 40 -3.13 6.23 1.30
C SER A 40 -4.42 5.44 1.48
N ARG A 41 -5.19 5.21 0.41
CA ARG A 41 -6.41 4.40 0.47
C ARG A 41 -6.14 2.94 0.82
N GLU A 42 -5.06 2.37 0.28
CA GLU A 42 -4.63 1.02 0.63
C GLU A 42 -4.27 0.92 2.12
N LEU A 43 -3.40 1.81 2.61
CA LEU A 43 -3.00 1.88 4.01
C LEU A 43 -4.18 2.17 4.93
N LYS A 44 -5.17 2.97 4.51
CA LYS A 44 -6.38 3.24 5.31
C LYS A 44 -7.31 2.03 5.38
N ARG A 45 -7.39 1.24 4.31
CA ARG A 45 -8.24 0.04 4.26
C ARG A 45 -7.60 -1.15 4.98
N ASN A 46 -6.28 -1.27 4.88
CA ASN A 46 -5.54 -2.47 5.26
C ASN A 46 -4.46 -2.23 6.34
N GLY A 47 -4.25 -0.98 6.77
CA GLY A 47 -3.31 -0.64 7.84
C GLY A 47 -4.07 -0.34 9.13
N ASP A 48 -3.77 -1.09 10.18
CA ASP A 48 -4.36 -0.91 11.50
C ASP A 48 -3.40 -0.03 12.32
N GLY A 49 -3.76 1.25 12.49
CA GLY A 49 -3.19 2.14 13.52
C GLY A 49 -1.67 2.40 13.55
N GLY A 50 -0.87 1.88 12.60
CA GLY A 50 0.59 2.03 12.62
C GLY A 50 1.34 0.86 12.01
N CYS A 51 0.74 -0.34 12.01
CA CYS A 51 1.34 -1.55 11.45
C CYS A 51 0.58 -1.96 10.18
N TYR A 52 1.25 -1.91 9.03
CA TYR A 52 0.72 -2.47 7.78
C TYR A 52 1.34 -3.84 7.55
N GLU A 53 0.59 -4.90 7.85
CA GLU A 53 0.94 -6.28 7.50
C GLU A 53 0.31 -6.66 6.15
N ALA A 54 1.15 -6.94 5.14
CA ALA A 54 0.69 -7.40 3.83
C ALA A 54 -0.15 -8.69 3.91
N ARG A 55 0.07 -9.52 4.94
CA ARG A 55 -0.64 -10.79 5.16
C ARG A 55 -2.13 -10.58 5.49
N THR A 56 -2.46 -9.46 6.11
CA THR A 56 -3.82 -9.11 6.56
C THR A 56 -4.60 -8.38 5.46
N ALA A 57 -3.90 -7.71 4.54
CA ALA A 57 -4.48 -7.01 3.39
C ALA A 57 -5.19 -7.95 2.39
N GLN A 58 -4.68 -9.17 2.22
CA GLN A 58 -5.28 -10.17 1.32
C GLN A 58 -6.64 -10.68 1.83
N LYS A 59 -6.88 -10.68 3.15
CA LYS A 59 -8.13 -11.19 3.75
C LYS A 59 -9.32 -10.24 3.57
N ARG A 60 -9.11 -9.00 3.14
CA ARG A 60 -10.16 -7.95 3.05
C ARG A 60 -10.51 -7.57 1.60
N THR A 61 -10.04 -8.35 0.63
CA THR A 61 -10.36 -8.17 -0.81
C THR A 61 -11.40 -9.19 -1.23
#